data_AF-X1C539-F1
#
_entry.id   AF-X1C539-F1
#
_cell.length_a   1.000
_cell.length_b   1.000
_cell.length_c   1.000
_cell.angle_alpha   90.00
_cell.angle_beta   90.00
_cell.angle_gamma   90.00
#
_symmetry.space_group_name_H-M   'P 1'
#
loop_
_entity.id
_entity.type
_entity.pdbx_description
1 polymer ?
#
loop_
_entity_poly.entity_id
_entity_poly.type
_entity_poly.pdbx_seq_one_letter_code
_entity_poly.pdbx_strand_id
1 'polypeptide(L)'
;ELVGQFLSYLPFAHETWVRVETWLGDKQDSYWLKTNANPYQAEGDLSDAIDKLIEHGRPNAAINCLDRMRYAKQPINVGQCVKALLSALSSSEPSYSMDAYNIVELIKMLQENPEVTPDDLFRVEWAYLPLLDRHHGAAPKLLENRLASDPEFFCEAIRLIYRSKKTDAATNEPSEEAKAVATNAWRLLHEWRTPPGMQEDGSFNDSHFPSWLKRVKEICTESGHLEVALINIGEVLIRCPPDKSGLWINHNVADALNARDAEDMRSGYRTGIYNSRGVHWVD
;
A
#
# COMPACT_ATOMS: atom_id res chain seq x y z
N GLU A 1 24.17 17.80 -28.34
CA GLU A 1 22.69 17.77 -28.43
C GLU A 1 22.18 16.96 -29.62
N LEU A 2 22.60 17.27 -30.86
CA LEU A 2 22.21 16.52 -32.08
C LEU A 2 22.51 15.01 -32.00
N VAL A 3 23.65 14.63 -31.45
CA VAL A 3 24.03 13.21 -31.30
C VAL A 3 23.09 12.46 -30.36
N GLY A 4 22.72 13.04 -29.22
CA GLY A 4 21.78 12.41 -28.27
C GLY A 4 20.38 12.26 -28.85
N GLN A 5 19.92 13.26 -29.60
CA GLN A 5 18.65 13.17 -30.31
C GLN A 5 18.67 12.10 -31.41
N PHE A 6 19.77 12.00 -32.18
CA PHE A 6 19.93 10.92 -33.14
C PHE A 6 19.87 9.54 -32.45
N LEU A 7 20.59 9.37 -31.34
CA LEU A 7 20.59 8.11 -30.58
C LEU A 7 19.20 7.79 -30.00
N SER A 8 18.39 8.79 -29.64
CA SER A 8 17.02 8.55 -29.14
C SER A 8 16.04 7.99 -30.17
N TYR A 9 16.38 8.06 -31.46
CA TYR A 9 15.61 7.43 -32.55
C TYR A 9 16.09 6.01 -32.88
N LEU A 10 17.22 5.57 -32.31
CA LEU A 10 17.68 4.18 -32.45
C LEU A 10 16.86 3.26 -31.54
N PRO A 11 16.82 1.94 -31.82
CA PRO A 11 16.17 0.98 -30.95
C PRO A 11 16.66 1.07 -29.51
N PHE A 12 15.72 1.00 -28.57
CA PHE A 12 16.02 0.97 -27.14
C PHE A 12 16.62 -0.40 -26.76
N ALA A 13 17.93 -0.56 -26.96
CA ALA A 13 18.66 -1.81 -26.79
C ALA A 13 20.09 -1.55 -26.30
N HIS A 14 20.75 -2.60 -25.81
CA HIS A 14 22.08 -2.53 -25.20
C HIS A 14 23.12 -1.87 -26.10
N GLU A 15 23.14 -2.17 -27.41
CA GLU A 15 24.09 -1.57 -28.35
C GLU A 15 23.93 -0.05 -28.47
N THR A 16 22.70 0.46 -28.33
CA THR A 16 22.44 1.90 -28.31
C THR A 16 22.96 2.51 -27.02
N TRP A 17 22.78 1.85 -25.87
CA TRP A 17 23.25 2.35 -24.58
C TRP A 17 24.78 2.39 -24.49
N VAL A 18 25.47 1.39 -25.04
CA VAL A 18 26.95 1.41 -25.16
C VAL A 18 27.42 2.61 -26.01
N ARG A 19 26.72 2.93 -27.10
CA ARG A 19 27.02 4.13 -27.91
C ARG A 19 26.72 5.43 -27.16
N VAL A 20 25.64 5.47 -26.38
CA VAL A 20 25.30 6.62 -25.52
C VAL A 20 26.45 6.88 -24.54
N GLU A 21 26.92 5.86 -23.85
CA GLU A 21 28.04 5.99 -22.91
C GLU A 21 29.33 6.44 -23.62
N THR A 22 29.67 5.77 -24.73
CA THR A 22 30.92 6.04 -25.46
C THR A 22 30.93 7.42 -26.13
N TRP A 23 29.82 7.83 -26.74
CA TRP A 23 29.77 9.04 -27.58
C TRP A 23 29.34 10.29 -26.82
N LEU A 24 28.51 10.14 -25.78
CA LEU A 24 28.00 11.28 -25.02
C LEU A 24 28.75 11.51 -23.71
N GLY A 25 29.43 10.51 -23.13
CA GLY A 25 30.18 10.66 -21.88
C GLY A 25 29.28 11.22 -20.78
N ASP A 26 29.57 12.41 -20.28
CA ASP A 26 28.78 13.09 -19.24
C ASP A 26 27.45 13.70 -19.76
N LYS A 27 27.22 13.74 -21.08
CA LYS A 27 26.05 14.39 -21.70
C LYS A 27 24.91 13.41 -22.04
N GLN A 28 24.79 12.32 -21.30
CA GLN A 28 23.79 11.27 -21.55
C GLN A 28 22.35 11.76 -21.34
N ASP A 29 22.15 12.84 -20.57
CA ASP A 29 20.87 13.53 -20.43
C ASP A 29 20.18 13.76 -21.77
N SER A 30 20.96 14.12 -22.79
CA SER A 30 20.44 14.40 -24.14
C SER A 30 19.80 13.18 -24.83
N TYR A 31 20.07 11.96 -24.35
CA TYR A 31 19.42 10.72 -24.77
C TYR A 31 18.34 10.28 -23.77
N TRP A 32 18.67 10.12 -22.49
CA TRP A 32 17.77 9.49 -21.51
C TRP A 32 16.49 10.30 -21.25
N LEU A 33 16.55 11.63 -21.37
CA LEU A 33 15.37 12.50 -21.28
C LEU A 33 14.45 12.42 -22.51
N LYS A 34 14.98 12.01 -23.68
CA LYS A 34 14.26 12.06 -24.97
C LYS A 34 13.89 10.70 -25.54
N THR A 35 14.54 9.62 -25.07
CA THR A 35 14.29 8.26 -25.57
C THR A 35 12.84 7.85 -25.35
N ASN A 36 12.26 7.13 -26.32
CA ASN A 36 10.93 6.54 -26.15
C ASN A 36 10.91 5.47 -25.04
N ALA A 37 12.09 4.96 -24.64
CA ALA A 37 12.24 3.92 -23.62
C ALA A 37 11.30 2.74 -23.84
N ASN A 38 11.14 2.30 -25.09
CA ASN A 38 10.22 1.22 -25.45
C ASN A 38 10.83 -0.14 -25.07
N PRO A 39 10.35 -0.81 -24.01
CA PRO A 39 10.98 -2.03 -23.50
C PRO A 39 10.81 -3.22 -24.46
N TYR A 40 9.88 -3.16 -25.41
CA TYR A 40 9.66 -4.20 -26.41
C TYR A 40 10.72 -4.22 -27.52
N GLN A 41 11.54 -3.18 -27.64
CA GLN A 41 12.64 -3.11 -28.61
C GLN A 41 13.93 -3.77 -28.10
N ALA A 42 14.08 -3.91 -26.78
CA ALA A 42 15.25 -4.53 -26.18
C ALA A 42 15.13 -6.05 -26.24
N GLU A 43 16.06 -6.74 -26.88
CA GLU A 43 16.27 -8.16 -26.67
C GLU A 43 17.16 -8.34 -25.43
N GLY A 44 16.58 -8.78 -24.30
CA GLY A 44 17.36 -9.12 -23.11
C GLY A 44 17.06 -8.29 -21.86
N ASP A 45 18.09 -8.12 -21.03
CA ASP A 45 18.06 -7.50 -19.71
C ASP A 45 17.92 -5.96 -19.81
N LEU A 46 17.01 -5.40 -19.01
CA LEU A 46 16.74 -3.95 -18.93
C LEU A 46 17.31 -3.31 -17.67
N SER A 47 17.98 -4.06 -16.78
CA SER A 47 18.43 -3.57 -15.48
C SER A 47 19.31 -2.31 -15.57
N ASP A 48 20.26 -2.24 -16.50
CA ASP A 48 21.11 -1.04 -16.67
C ASP A 48 20.29 0.18 -17.11
N ALA A 49 19.32 -0.04 -18.01
CA ALA A 49 18.47 1.02 -18.53
C ALA A 49 17.49 1.53 -17.47
N ILE A 50 16.99 0.66 -16.59
CA ILE A 50 16.11 1.02 -15.47
C ILE A 50 16.83 2.01 -14.55
N ASP A 51 18.05 1.71 -14.13
CA ASP A 51 18.81 2.62 -13.25
C ASP A 51 19.07 3.96 -13.92
N LYS A 52 19.45 3.95 -15.21
CA LYS A 52 19.67 5.19 -15.96
C LYS A 52 18.39 6.00 -16.11
N LEU A 53 17.24 5.37 -16.38
CA LEU A 53 15.95 6.06 -16.45
C LEU A 53 15.61 6.72 -15.11
N ILE A 54 15.79 6.01 -13.98
CA ILE A 54 15.54 6.58 -12.64
C ILE A 54 16.48 7.76 -12.36
N GLU A 55 17.79 7.61 -12.63
CA GLU A 55 18.80 8.67 -12.45
C GLU A 55 18.47 9.95 -13.22
N HIS A 56 17.85 9.81 -14.40
CA HIS A 56 17.49 10.92 -15.28
C HIS A 56 16.04 11.38 -15.09
N GLY A 57 15.41 11.05 -13.95
CA GLY A 57 14.08 11.55 -13.59
C GLY A 57 12.94 10.93 -14.40
N ARG A 58 13.13 9.71 -14.91
CA ARG A 58 12.14 8.97 -15.70
C ARG A 58 11.66 7.64 -15.08
N PRO A 59 11.15 7.67 -13.84
CA PRO A 59 10.74 6.47 -13.12
C PRO A 59 9.52 5.74 -13.72
N ASN A 60 8.60 6.42 -14.42
CA ASN A 60 7.46 5.76 -15.07
C ASN A 60 7.92 4.92 -16.26
N ALA A 61 8.90 5.40 -17.03
CA ALA A 61 9.55 4.60 -18.06
C ALA A 61 10.27 3.38 -17.48
N ALA A 62 10.92 3.54 -16.32
CA ALA A 62 11.54 2.44 -15.60
C ALA A 62 10.50 1.41 -15.12
N ILE A 63 9.34 1.84 -14.62
CA ILE A 63 8.21 0.97 -14.26
C ILE A 63 7.72 0.17 -15.46
N ASN A 64 7.60 0.78 -16.64
CA ASN A 64 7.20 0.08 -17.86
C ASN A 64 8.25 -0.97 -18.29
N CYS A 65 9.54 -0.69 -18.08
CA CYS A 65 10.60 -1.68 -18.30
C CYS A 65 10.49 -2.85 -17.30
N LEU A 66 10.28 -2.57 -16.02
CA LEU A 66 10.10 -3.56 -14.97
C LEU A 66 8.88 -4.45 -15.21
N ASP A 67 7.74 -3.88 -15.60
CA ASP A 67 6.54 -4.67 -15.92
C ASP A 67 6.76 -5.56 -17.15
N ARG A 68 7.45 -5.07 -18.18
CA ARG A 68 7.85 -5.92 -19.31
C ARG A 68 8.74 -7.08 -18.87
N MET A 69 9.73 -6.84 -18.01
CA MET A 69 10.59 -7.91 -17.46
C MET A 69 9.75 -8.94 -16.70
N ARG A 70 8.78 -8.48 -15.90
CA ARG A 70 7.83 -9.33 -15.17
C ARG A 70 7.02 -10.21 -16.13
N TYR A 71 6.46 -9.62 -17.18
CA TYR A 71 5.69 -10.33 -18.21
C TYR A 71 6.56 -11.39 -18.92
N ALA A 72 7.81 -11.06 -19.21
CA ALA A 72 8.79 -11.96 -19.81
C ALA A 72 9.37 -12.99 -18.82
N LYS A 73 8.96 -12.97 -17.54
CA LYS A 73 9.48 -13.81 -16.44
C LYS A 73 11.00 -13.70 -16.27
N GLN A 74 11.55 -12.53 -16.54
CA GLN A 74 12.95 -12.21 -16.28
C GLN A 74 13.15 -11.91 -14.78
N PRO A 75 14.34 -12.15 -14.23
CA PRO A 75 14.65 -11.77 -12.87
C PRO A 75 14.55 -10.25 -12.71
N ILE A 76 13.87 -9.78 -11.67
CA ILE A 76 13.73 -8.36 -11.33
C ILE A 76 14.51 -8.10 -10.06
N ASN A 77 15.35 -7.06 -10.07
CA ASN A 77 15.98 -6.57 -8.86
C ASN A 77 14.94 -5.82 -8.00
N VAL A 78 14.68 -6.35 -6.81
CA VAL A 78 13.73 -5.77 -5.84
C VAL A 78 14.06 -4.32 -5.51
N GLY A 79 15.34 -4.00 -5.27
CA GLY A 79 15.79 -2.65 -4.94
C GLY A 79 15.52 -1.65 -6.07
N GLN A 80 15.75 -2.05 -7.33
CA GLN A 80 15.41 -1.23 -8.49
C GLN A 80 13.90 -1.00 -8.60
N CYS A 81 13.09 -2.03 -8.34
CA CYS A 81 11.64 -1.94 -8.38
C CYS A 81 11.09 -0.97 -7.32
N VAL A 82 11.54 -1.12 -6.06
CA VAL A 82 11.18 -0.22 -4.95
C VAL A 82 11.62 1.22 -5.27
N LYS A 83 12.85 1.40 -5.75
CA LYS A 83 13.37 2.73 -6.13
C LYS A 83 12.53 3.37 -7.23
N ALA A 84 12.19 2.63 -8.29
CA ALA A 84 11.38 3.12 -9.40
C ALA A 84 9.99 3.57 -8.92
N LEU A 85 9.31 2.74 -8.13
CA LEU A 85 8.00 3.04 -7.56
C LEU A 85 8.06 4.30 -6.67
N LEU A 86 9.00 4.39 -5.74
CA LEU A 86 9.07 5.56 -4.85
C LEU A 86 9.49 6.84 -5.60
N SER A 87 10.39 6.75 -6.59
CA SER A 87 10.76 7.89 -7.42
C SER A 87 9.60 8.38 -8.31
N ALA A 88 8.69 7.51 -8.71
CA ALA A 88 7.54 7.87 -9.54
C ALA A 88 6.55 8.83 -8.85
N LEU A 89 6.51 8.86 -7.52
CA LEU A 89 5.64 9.75 -6.74
C LEU A 89 5.96 11.23 -6.96
N SER A 90 7.23 11.55 -7.26
CA SER A 90 7.70 12.90 -7.56
C SER A 90 8.03 13.09 -9.04
N SER A 91 7.56 12.20 -9.92
CA SER A 91 7.86 12.26 -11.35
C SER A 91 7.25 13.49 -12.00
N SER A 92 8.02 14.13 -12.89
CA SER A 92 7.55 15.18 -13.79
C SER A 92 7.15 14.64 -15.17
N GLU A 93 7.19 13.32 -15.36
CA GLU A 93 6.75 12.70 -16.61
C GLU A 93 5.25 12.93 -16.84
N PRO A 94 4.80 12.95 -18.11
CA PRO A 94 3.40 13.17 -18.43
C PRO A 94 2.48 12.16 -17.73
N SER A 95 1.29 12.58 -17.30
CA SER A 95 0.36 11.72 -16.56
C SER A 95 0.00 10.42 -17.29
N TYR A 96 -0.06 10.43 -18.62
CA TYR A 96 -0.33 9.24 -19.44
C TYR A 96 0.79 8.18 -19.40
N SER A 97 2.00 8.54 -18.93
CA SER A 97 3.12 7.60 -18.78
C SER A 97 2.97 6.73 -17.53
N MET A 98 2.16 7.16 -16.56
CA MET A 98 1.83 6.40 -15.38
C MET A 98 0.79 5.35 -15.74
N ASP A 99 1.19 4.08 -15.65
CA ASP A 99 0.29 2.95 -15.84
C ASP A 99 -0.04 2.35 -14.47
N ALA A 100 -1.25 2.62 -13.97
CA ALA A 100 -1.72 2.11 -12.69
C ALA A 100 -1.75 0.58 -12.65
N TYR A 101 -2.02 -0.08 -13.79
CA TYR A 101 -2.02 -1.54 -13.86
C TYR A 101 -0.60 -2.09 -13.65
N ASN A 102 0.40 -1.52 -14.34
CA ASN A 102 1.80 -1.92 -14.18
C ASN A 102 2.28 -1.72 -12.74
N ILE A 103 1.94 -0.59 -12.12
CA ILE A 103 2.26 -0.30 -10.71
C ILE A 103 1.64 -1.36 -9.80
N VAL A 104 0.35 -1.64 -9.95
CA VAL A 104 -0.36 -2.62 -9.12
C VAL A 104 0.25 -4.02 -9.27
N GLU A 105 0.58 -4.45 -10.48
CA GLU A 105 1.19 -5.76 -10.71
C GLU A 105 2.61 -5.88 -10.13
N LEU A 106 3.40 -4.80 -10.19
CA LEU A 106 4.71 -4.76 -9.53
C LEU A 106 4.58 -4.81 -8.00
N ILE A 107 3.61 -4.10 -7.42
CA ILE A 107 3.35 -4.17 -5.97
C ILE A 107 2.94 -5.59 -5.55
N LYS A 108 2.07 -6.26 -6.31
CA LYS A 108 1.71 -7.68 -6.03
C LYS A 108 2.94 -8.58 -6.03
N MET A 109 3.83 -8.39 -7.01
CA MET A 109 5.09 -9.13 -7.09
C MET A 109 5.96 -8.87 -5.85
N LEU A 110 6.08 -7.61 -5.40
CA LEU A 110 6.83 -7.27 -4.19
C LEU A 110 6.21 -7.89 -2.93
N GLN A 111 4.88 -7.92 -2.82
CA GLN A 111 4.17 -8.52 -1.68
C GLN A 111 4.39 -10.04 -1.56
N GLU A 112 4.71 -10.71 -2.66
CA GLU A 112 4.93 -12.17 -2.70
C GLU A 112 6.42 -12.55 -2.64
N ASN A 113 7.31 -11.56 -2.70
CA ASN A 113 8.74 -11.78 -2.76
C ASN A 113 9.39 -11.67 -1.36
N PRO A 114 9.96 -12.77 -0.82
CA PRO A 114 10.56 -12.78 0.52
C PRO A 114 11.85 -11.96 0.65
N GLU A 115 12.46 -11.53 -0.46
CA GLU A 115 13.66 -10.67 -0.45
C GLU A 115 13.32 -9.21 -0.13
N VAL A 116 12.05 -8.81 -0.22
CA VAL A 116 11.61 -7.43 0.05
C VAL A 116 11.62 -7.18 1.55
N THR A 117 12.25 -6.09 1.97
CA THR A 117 12.24 -5.71 3.39
C THR A 117 10.85 -5.20 3.80
N PRO A 118 10.40 -5.46 5.04
CA PRO A 118 9.12 -4.93 5.52
C PRO A 118 9.03 -3.40 5.47
N ASP A 119 10.15 -2.68 5.66
CA ASP A 119 10.16 -1.22 5.59
C ASP A 119 9.95 -0.70 4.16
N ASP A 120 10.63 -1.31 3.18
CA ASP A 120 10.45 -0.96 1.77
C ASP A 120 9.02 -1.23 1.30
N LEU A 121 8.48 -2.42 1.64
CA LEU A 121 7.12 -2.78 1.29
C LEU A 121 6.10 -1.86 1.97
N PHE A 122 6.33 -1.48 3.24
CA PHE A 122 5.49 -0.51 3.95
C PHE A 122 5.45 0.83 3.21
N ARG A 123 6.61 1.37 2.82
CA ARG A 123 6.70 2.65 2.11
C ARG A 123 6.00 2.61 0.76
N VAL A 124 6.17 1.50 0.02
CA VAL A 124 5.51 1.30 -1.28
C VAL A 124 3.99 1.18 -1.11
N GLU A 125 3.51 0.30 -0.23
CA GLU A 125 2.07 0.14 0.01
C GLU A 125 1.42 1.43 0.50
N TRP A 126 2.09 2.17 1.39
CA TRP A 126 1.57 3.44 1.92
C TRP A 126 1.46 4.50 0.83
N ALA A 127 2.48 4.60 -0.03
CA ALA A 127 2.50 5.57 -1.13
C ALA A 127 1.43 5.28 -2.18
N TYR A 128 1.18 4.00 -2.47
CA TYR A 128 0.25 3.56 -3.50
C TYR A 128 -1.08 3.07 -2.95
N LEU A 129 -1.38 3.34 -1.68
CA LEU A 129 -2.61 2.96 -1.02
C LEU A 129 -3.88 3.30 -1.83
N PRO A 130 -3.95 4.44 -2.56
CA PRO A 130 -5.11 4.72 -3.38
C PRO A 130 -5.39 3.73 -4.52
N LEU A 131 -4.37 3.01 -4.99
CA LEU A 131 -4.48 1.97 -6.03
C LEU A 131 -4.73 0.57 -5.44
N LEU A 132 -4.53 0.38 -4.13
CA LEU A 132 -4.68 -0.88 -3.42
C LEU A 132 -6.09 -1.03 -2.82
N ASP A 133 -7.10 -0.67 -3.61
CA ASP A 133 -8.50 -0.55 -3.20
C ASP A 133 -9.33 -1.84 -3.35
N ARG A 134 -8.68 -2.97 -3.65
CA ARG A 134 -9.27 -4.29 -3.95
C ARG A 134 -10.13 -4.34 -5.22
N HIS A 135 -10.66 -3.22 -5.72
CA HIS A 135 -11.37 -3.15 -7.00
C HIS A 135 -10.45 -3.49 -8.17
N HIS A 136 -9.18 -3.09 -8.09
CA HIS A 136 -8.14 -3.43 -9.04
C HIS A 136 -7.45 -4.78 -8.74
N GLY A 137 -8.03 -5.59 -7.85
CA GLY A 137 -7.53 -6.91 -7.48
C GLY A 137 -6.25 -6.87 -6.61
N ALA A 138 -5.96 -5.75 -5.95
CA ALA A 138 -4.83 -5.60 -5.04
C ALA A 138 -5.25 -4.99 -3.71
N ALA A 139 -4.58 -5.35 -2.63
CA ALA A 139 -4.82 -4.84 -1.28
C ALA A 139 -3.48 -4.52 -0.62
N PRO A 140 -3.42 -3.63 0.39
CA PRO A 140 -2.20 -3.33 1.11
C PRO A 140 -1.96 -4.41 2.18
N LYS A 141 -1.48 -5.58 1.76
CA LYS A 141 -1.38 -6.80 2.58
C LYS A 141 -0.56 -6.55 3.85
N LEU A 142 0.60 -5.91 3.71
CA LEU A 142 1.47 -5.63 4.85
C LEU A 142 0.83 -4.64 5.82
N LEU A 143 0.26 -3.54 5.31
CA LEU A 143 -0.37 -2.53 6.16
C LEU A 143 -1.59 -3.07 6.92
N GLU A 144 -2.43 -3.87 6.27
CA GLU A 144 -3.58 -4.50 6.94
C GLU A 144 -3.14 -5.53 7.99
N ASN A 145 -2.13 -6.35 7.68
CA ASN A 145 -1.56 -7.29 8.65
C ASN A 145 -0.96 -6.54 9.83
N ARG A 146 -0.33 -5.38 9.60
CA ARG A 146 0.22 -4.54 10.67
C ARG A 146 -0.88 -3.95 11.55
N LEU A 147 -1.98 -3.44 10.97
CA LEU A 147 -3.16 -3.03 11.78
C LEU A 147 -3.69 -4.17 12.66
N ALA A 148 -3.69 -5.40 12.15
CA ALA A 148 -4.19 -6.57 12.86
C ALA A 148 -3.24 -7.10 13.93
N SER A 149 -1.93 -6.93 13.75
CA SER A 149 -0.90 -7.53 14.61
C SER A 149 -0.30 -6.58 15.64
N ASP A 150 -0.18 -5.29 15.30
CA ASP A 150 0.48 -4.23 16.08
C ASP A 150 -0.57 -3.24 16.63
N PRO A 151 -0.90 -3.30 17.93
CA PRO A 151 -1.94 -2.45 18.51
C PRO A 151 -1.50 -0.98 18.57
N GLU A 152 -0.21 -0.68 18.73
CA GLU A 152 0.33 0.67 18.68
C GLU A 152 0.08 1.31 17.30
N PHE A 153 0.38 0.58 16.22
CA PHE A 153 0.15 1.07 14.85
C PHE A 153 -1.32 1.35 14.57
N PHE A 154 -2.24 0.49 15.04
CA PHE A 154 -3.68 0.75 14.94
C PHE A 154 -4.07 2.02 15.71
N CYS A 155 -3.58 2.20 16.94
CA CYS A 155 -3.85 3.39 17.74
C CYS A 155 -3.29 4.67 17.09
N GLU A 156 -2.13 4.60 16.44
CA GLU A 156 -1.56 5.71 15.67
C GLU A 156 -2.48 6.10 14.51
N ALA A 157 -2.96 5.12 13.72
CA ALA A 157 -3.90 5.37 12.64
C ALA A 157 -5.19 6.04 13.14
N ILE A 158 -5.75 5.56 14.25
CA ILE A 158 -6.93 6.18 14.89
C ILE A 158 -6.66 7.65 15.26
N ARG A 159 -5.49 7.96 15.82
CA ARG A 159 -5.12 9.33 16.23
C ARG A 159 -4.86 10.26 15.05
N LEU A 160 -4.47 9.73 13.89
CA LEU A 160 -4.32 10.51 12.66
C LEU A 160 -5.68 10.92 12.09
N ILE A 161 -6.71 10.09 12.27
CA ILE A 161 -8.04 10.29 11.66
C ILE A 161 -8.97 11.07 12.59
N TYR A 162 -8.96 10.77 13.88
CA TYR A 162 -9.95 11.25 14.84
C TYR A 162 -9.34 12.21 15.86
N ARG A 163 -10.13 13.21 16.26
CA ARG A 163 -9.76 14.12 17.34
C ARG A 163 -9.96 13.46 18.71
N SER A 164 -9.07 13.80 19.65
CA SER A 164 -9.19 13.35 21.04
C SER A 164 -10.38 14.00 21.72
N LYS A 165 -11.10 13.23 22.54
CA LYS A 165 -12.12 13.76 23.45
C LYS A 165 -11.55 14.48 24.68
N LYS A 166 -10.24 14.36 24.95
CA LYS A 166 -9.58 14.94 26.13
C LYS A 166 -9.00 16.32 25.88
N THR A 167 -8.96 16.76 24.64
CA THR A 167 -8.33 18.02 24.27
C THR A 167 -9.29 18.82 23.41
N ASP A 168 -9.64 20.02 23.86
CA ASP A 168 -10.20 21.07 23.00
C ASP A 168 -9.08 21.59 22.11
N ALA A 169 -8.69 20.80 21.11
CA ALA A 169 -7.62 21.18 20.21
C ALA A 169 -8.00 22.48 19.49
N ALA A 170 -7.23 23.55 19.74
CA ALA A 170 -7.34 24.79 18.99
C ALA A 170 -7.31 24.46 17.49
N THR A 171 -8.32 24.94 16.78
CA THR A 171 -8.58 24.71 15.35
C THR A 171 -7.53 25.41 14.49
N ASN A 172 -6.30 24.92 14.52
CA ASN A 172 -5.35 25.21 13.46
C ASN A 172 -5.69 24.31 12.27
N GLU A 173 -5.79 24.88 11.08
CA GLU A 173 -5.94 24.08 9.88
C GLU A 173 -4.71 23.16 9.74
N PRO A 174 -4.91 21.83 9.53
CA PRO A 174 -3.81 20.93 9.28
C PRO A 174 -3.08 21.33 7.99
N SER A 175 -1.76 21.10 7.93
CA SER A 175 -1.02 21.27 6.68
C SER A 175 -1.52 20.29 5.60
N GLU A 176 -1.24 20.57 4.34
CA GLU A 176 -1.64 19.68 3.23
C GLU A 176 -1.01 18.29 3.36
N GLU A 177 0.22 18.20 3.87
CA GLU A 177 0.89 16.92 4.15
C GLU A 177 0.15 16.16 5.26
N ALA A 178 -0.27 16.85 6.33
CA ALA A 178 -1.03 16.23 7.40
C ALA A 178 -2.40 15.72 6.91
N LYS A 179 -3.07 16.48 6.01
CA LYS A 179 -4.32 16.04 5.37
C LYS A 179 -4.11 14.82 4.47
N ALA A 180 -3.03 14.77 3.70
CA ALA A 180 -2.70 13.63 2.85
C ALA A 180 -2.46 12.36 3.68
N VAL A 181 -1.67 12.48 4.77
CA VAL A 181 -1.42 11.37 5.70
C VAL A 181 -2.72 10.89 6.35
N ALA A 182 -3.56 11.80 6.85
CA ALA A 182 -4.84 11.45 7.45
C ALA A 182 -5.81 10.78 6.44
N THR A 183 -5.79 11.23 5.18
CA THR A 183 -6.59 10.63 4.09
C THR A 183 -6.15 9.20 3.81
N ASN A 184 -4.85 8.93 3.78
CA ASN A 184 -4.34 7.57 3.62
C ASN A 184 -4.67 6.71 4.84
N ALA A 185 -4.46 7.21 6.07
CA ALA A 185 -4.83 6.48 7.27
C ALA A 185 -6.33 6.12 7.29
N TRP A 186 -7.20 7.07 6.93
CA TRP A 186 -8.64 6.83 6.81
C TRP A 186 -8.96 5.77 5.77
N ARG A 187 -8.34 5.84 4.58
CA ARG A 187 -8.53 4.84 3.51
C ARG A 187 -8.10 3.45 3.97
N LEU A 188 -6.93 3.34 4.60
CA LEU A 188 -6.41 2.07 5.12
C LEU A 188 -7.39 1.47 6.14
N LEU A 189 -7.87 2.29 7.08
CA LEU A 189 -8.78 1.82 8.13
C LEU A 189 -10.15 1.44 7.57
N HIS A 190 -10.69 2.22 6.63
CA HIS A 190 -12.01 2.00 6.06
C HIS A 190 -12.06 0.76 5.15
N GLU A 191 -10.99 0.50 4.40
CA GLU A 191 -10.88 -0.69 3.55
C GLU A 191 -10.32 -1.92 4.27
N TRP A 192 -9.94 -1.78 5.56
CA TRP A 192 -9.31 -2.85 6.33
C TRP A 192 -10.20 -4.09 6.43
N ARG A 193 -9.64 -5.25 6.07
CA ARG A 193 -10.39 -6.52 6.07
C ARG A 193 -9.80 -7.62 6.91
N THR A 194 -8.69 -7.37 7.58
CA THR A 194 -7.91 -8.40 8.28
C THR A 194 -8.14 -8.25 9.79
N PRO A 195 -8.99 -9.07 10.42
CA PRO A 195 -9.29 -8.90 11.84
C PRO A 195 -8.05 -9.13 12.71
N PRO A 196 -7.93 -8.45 13.86
CA PRO A 196 -6.89 -8.73 14.83
C PRO A 196 -6.97 -10.19 15.29
N GLY A 197 -5.83 -10.88 15.33
CA GLY A 197 -5.72 -12.32 15.57
C GLY A 197 -5.69 -13.18 14.31
N MET A 198 -6.09 -12.67 13.14
CA MET A 198 -5.94 -13.38 11.87
C MET A 198 -4.46 -13.55 11.50
N GLN A 199 -4.09 -14.75 11.08
CA GLN A 199 -2.76 -15.08 10.57
C GLN A 199 -2.76 -15.08 9.03
N GLU A 200 -1.58 -15.01 8.41
CA GLU A 200 -1.44 -15.03 6.94
C GLU A 200 -1.97 -16.31 6.29
N ASP A 201 -1.97 -17.43 7.02
CA ASP A 201 -2.53 -18.72 6.57
C ASP A 201 -4.07 -18.80 6.70
N GLY A 202 -4.72 -17.71 7.14
CA GLY A 202 -6.16 -17.64 7.37
C GLY A 202 -6.62 -18.28 8.68
N SER A 203 -5.70 -18.77 9.51
CA SER A 203 -6.04 -19.24 10.85
C SER A 203 -6.23 -18.07 11.81
N PHE A 204 -7.02 -18.29 12.86
CA PHE A 204 -7.23 -17.31 13.93
C PHE A 204 -6.43 -17.71 15.17
N ASN A 205 -5.58 -16.80 15.66
CA ASN A 205 -4.86 -16.94 16.91
C ASN A 205 -5.72 -16.46 18.08
N ASP A 206 -6.32 -17.42 18.76
CA ASP A 206 -7.25 -17.21 19.87
C ASP A 206 -6.63 -16.44 21.05
N SER A 207 -5.31 -16.47 21.21
CA SER A 207 -4.62 -15.74 22.30
C SER A 207 -4.22 -14.31 21.93
N HIS A 208 -4.02 -14.04 20.64
CA HIS A 208 -3.52 -12.75 20.18
C HIS A 208 -4.60 -11.67 20.28
N PHE A 209 -5.81 -11.94 19.78
CA PHE A 209 -6.90 -10.97 19.77
C PHE A 209 -7.23 -10.36 21.15
N PRO A 210 -7.43 -11.14 22.23
CA PRO A 210 -7.71 -10.57 23.55
C PRO A 210 -6.59 -9.66 24.08
N SER A 211 -5.32 -10.05 23.85
CA SER A 211 -4.17 -9.25 24.29
C SER A 211 -4.02 -7.96 23.49
N TRP A 212 -4.23 -8.03 22.17
CA TRP A 212 -4.25 -6.90 21.26
C TRP A 212 -5.35 -5.92 21.64
N LEU A 213 -6.59 -6.41 21.84
CA LEU A 213 -7.74 -5.58 22.19
C LEU A 213 -7.53 -4.87 23.54
N LYS A 214 -6.99 -5.60 24.54
CA LYS A 214 -6.66 -5.01 25.84
C LYS A 214 -5.68 -3.84 25.67
N ARG A 215 -4.62 -4.04 24.89
CA ARG A 215 -3.60 -3.01 24.65
C ARG A 215 -4.17 -1.78 23.93
N VAL A 216 -5.02 -1.98 22.92
CA VAL A 216 -5.72 -0.87 22.25
C VAL A 216 -6.63 -0.12 23.22
N LYS A 217 -7.40 -0.82 24.07
CA LYS A 217 -8.25 -0.17 25.07
C LYS A 217 -7.43 0.71 26.03
N GLU A 218 -6.27 0.25 26.47
CA GLU A 218 -5.36 1.04 27.32
C GLU A 218 -4.91 2.33 26.61
N ILE A 219 -4.28 2.22 25.43
CA ILE A 219 -3.74 3.36 24.66
C ILE A 219 -4.83 4.36 24.25
N CYS A 220 -5.97 3.86 23.78
CA CYS A 220 -7.07 4.72 23.31
C CYS A 220 -7.85 5.35 24.47
N THR A 221 -7.89 4.72 25.65
CA THR A 221 -8.41 5.35 26.87
C THR A 221 -7.52 6.51 27.31
N GLU A 222 -6.20 6.29 27.34
CA GLU A 222 -5.23 7.34 27.69
C GLU A 222 -5.28 8.51 26.72
N SER A 223 -5.31 8.24 25.41
CA SER A 223 -5.31 9.26 24.37
C SER A 223 -6.69 9.90 24.10
N GLY A 224 -7.78 9.35 24.62
CA GLY A 224 -9.14 9.90 24.43
C GLY A 224 -9.83 9.52 23.11
N HIS A 225 -9.48 8.36 22.55
CA HIS A 225 -10.01 7.83 21.28
C HIS A 225 -10.71 6.46 21.43
N LEU A 226 -11.02 6.02 22.66
CA LEU A 226 -11.56 4.68 22.90
C LEU A 226 -12.82 4.36 22.09
N GLU A 227 -13.80 5.25 22.09
CA GLU A 227 -15.08 5.05 21.37
C GLU A 227 -14.87 4.79 19.88
N VAL A 228 -14.14 5.70 19.19
CA VAL A 228 -13.87 5.56 17.75
C VAL A 228 -13.01 4.34 17.44
N ALA A 229 -12.08 3.98 18.33
CA ALA A 229 -11.30 2.75 18.18
C ALA A 229 -12.19 1.51 18.26
N LEU A 230 -13.09 1.44 19.26
CA LEU A 230 -14.00 0.31 19.43
C LEU A 230 -14.99 0.18 18.28
N ILE A 231 -15.52 1.28 17.74
CA ILE A 231 -16.38 1.26 16.55
C ILE A 231 -15.64 0.62 15.37
N ASN A 232 -14.43 1.10 15.04
CA ASN A 232 -13.65 0.57 13.91
C ASN A 232 -13.24 -0.90 14.12
N ILE A 233 -12.90 -1.29 15.35
CA ILE A 233 -12.65 -2.71 15.70
C ILE A 233 -13.92 -3.53 15.46
N GLY A 234 -15.07 -3.06 15.93
CA GLY A 234 -16.35 -3.73 15.72
C GLY A 234 -16.62 -4.03 14.25
N GLU A 235 -16.39 -3.05 13.36
CA GLU A 235 -16.62 -3.19 11.92
C GLU A 235 -15.79 -4.30 11.28
N VAL A 236 -14.48 -4.41 11.60
CA VAL A 236 -13.62 -5.44 11.00
C VAL A 236 -13.93 -6.85 11.53
N LEU A 237 -14.42 -6.97 12.77
CA LEU A 237 -14.68 -8.27 13.43
C LEU A 237 -15.75 -9.11 12.73
N ILE A 238 -16.59 -8.54 11.87
CA ILE A 238 -17.54 -9.30 11.04
C ILE A 238 -16.82 -10.28 10.09
N ARG A 239 -15.54 -10.03 9.81
CA ARG A 239 -14.70 -10.82 8.90
C ARG A 239 -13.92 -11.91 9.64
N CYS A 240 -14.08 -12.03 10.96
CA CYS A 240 -13.50 -13.15 11.70
C CYS A 240 -14.08 -14.47 11.19
N PRO A 241 -13.26 -15.53 11.10
CA PRO A 241 -13.73 -16.82 10.67
C PRO A 241 -14.69 -17.40 11.74
N PRO A 242 -15.59 -18.32 11.36
CA PRO A 242 -16.40 -19.06 12.32
C PRO A 242 -15.55 -19.80 13.34
N ASP A 243 -16.15 -20.10 14.49
CA ASP A 243 -15.46 -20.86 15.54
C ASP A 243 -15.21 -22.31 15.11
N LYS A 244 -14.09 -22.89 15.54
CA LYS A 244 -13.77 -24.31 15.29
C LYS A 244 -14.80 -25.27 15.90
N SER A 245 -15.52 -24.84 16.94
CA SER A 245 -16.62 -25.60 17.57
C SER A 245 -17.91 -25.64 16.73
N GLY A 246 -17.97 -24.91 15.61
CA GLY A 246 -19.16 -24.83 14.75
C GLY A 246 -20.11 -23.67 15.09
N LEU A 247 -19.75 -22.80 16.03
CA LEU A 247 -20.44 -21.52 16.21
C LEU A 247 -20.15 -20.60 15.02
N TRP A 248 -21.18 -19.85 14.58
CA TRP A 248 -21.06 -18.93 13.44
C TRP A 248 -20.13 -17.73 13.71
N ILE A 249 -19.80 -17.47 14.98
CA ILE A 249 -18.90 -16.41 15.45
C ILE A 249 -17.78 -17.02 16.28
N ASN A 250 -16.54 -16.58 16.09
CA ASN A 250 -15.41 -16.97 16.93
C ASN A 250 -15.67 -16.64 18.40
N HIS A 251 -15.36 -17.59 19.30
CA HIS A 251 -15.68 -17.47 20.73
C HIS A 251 -15.05 -16.24 21.39
N ASN A 252 -13.79 -15.92 21.09
CA ASN A 252 -13.12 -14.74 21.66
C ASN A 252 -13.77 -13.44 21.20
N VAL A 253 -14.23 -13.40 19.95
CA VAL A 253 -14.97 -12.25 19.40
C VAL A 253 -16.33 -12.11 20.08
N ALA A 254 -17.05 -13.21 20.27
CA ALA A 254 -18.34 -13.23 20.96
C ALA A 254 -18.20 -12.74 22.41
N ASP A 255 -17.18 -13.23 23.13
CA ASP A 255 -16.89 -12.82 24.51
C ASP A 255 -16.55 -11.33 24.59
N ALA A 256 -15.72 -10.83 23.67
CA ALA A 256 -15.39 -9.42 23.61
C ALA A 256 -16.61 -8.55 23.33
N LEU A 257 -17.49 -8.94 22.40
CA LEU A 257 -18.73 -8.23 22.08
C LEU A 257 -19.76 -8.31 23.21
N ASN A 258 -19.74 -9.36 24.03
CA ASN A 258 -20.63 -9.53 25.17
C ASN A 258 -20.14 -8.79 26.44
N ALA A 259 -18.92 -8.23 26.41
CA ALA A 259 -18.40 -7.47 27.54
C ALA A 259 -19.28 -6.25 27.87
N ARG A 260 -19.37 -5.91 29.16
CA ARG A 260 -20.22 -4.82 29.67
C ARG A 260 -19.89 -3.46 29.03
N ASP A 261 -18.61 -3.23 28.71
CA ASP A 261 -18.08 -1.99 28.16
C ASP A 261 -18.00 -1.99 26.62
N ALA A 262 -18.53 -3.00 25.93
CA ALA A 262 -18.38 -3.17 24.49
C ALA A 262 -19.51 -2.55 23.65
N GLU A 263 -20.23 -1.54 24.15
CA GLU A 263 -21.37 -0.94 23.43
C GLU A 263 -20.96 -0.32 22.08
N ASP A 264 -19.90 0.48 22.08
CA ASP A 264 -19.37 1.10 20.86
C ASP A 264 -18.87 0.05 19.86
N MET A 265 -18.25 -1.02 20.36
CA MET A 265 -17.79 -2.14 19.54
C MET A 265 -18.96 -2.94 18.93
N ARG A 266 -20.05 -3.15 19.69
CA ARG A 266 -21.28 -3.74 19.16
C ARG A 266 -21.92 -2.85 18.09
N SER A 267 -21.90 -1.53 18.28
CA SER A 267 -22.39 -0.57 17.30
C SER A 267 -21.60 -0.67 15.99
N GLY A 268 -20.26 -0.70 16.07
CA GLY A 268 -19.38 -0.94 14.93
C GLY A 268 -19.64 -2.28 14.24
N TYR A 269 -19.77 -3.37 15.00
CA TYR A 269 -20.08 -4.70 14.46
C TYR A 269 -21.41 -4.71 13.69
N ARG A 270 -22.43 -4.04 14.23
CA ARG A 270 -23.72 -3.85 13.55
C ARG A 270 -23.56 -3.06 12.25
N THR A 271 -22.79 -1.96 12.25
CA THR A 271 -22.49 -1.17 11.04
C THR A 271 -21.79 -2.04 9.98
N GLY A 272 -20.80 -2.83 10.40
CA GLY A 272 -20.11 -3.77 9.53
C GLY A 272 -21.06 -4.77 8.87
N ILE A 273 -22.00 -5.35 9.62
CA ILE A 273 -23.03 -6.24 9.07
C ILE A 273 -23.85 -5.54 7.98
N TYR A 274 -24.33 -4.31 8.24
CA TYR A 274 -25.09 -3.56 7.24
C TYR A 274 -24.27 -3.29 5.97
N ASN A 275 -23.02 -2.84 6.13
CA ASN A 275 -22.13 -2.53 5.01
C ASN A 275 -21.74 -3.78 4.20
N SER A 276 -21.63 -4.95 4.86
CA SER A 276 -21.30 -6.22 4.19
C SER A 276 -22.36 -6.71 3.22
N ARG A 277 -23.62 -6.28 3.40
CA ARG A 277 -24.74 -6.63 2.50
C ARG A 277 -24.80 -5.75 1.26
N GLY A 278 -24.03 -4.65 1.22
CA GLY A 278 -24.12 -3.64 0.16
C GLY A 278 -25.41 -2.81 0.25
N VAL A 279 -25.56 -1.87 -0.69
CA VAL A 279 -26.77 -1.05 -0.80
C VAL A 279 -27.81 -1.83 -1.62
N HIS A 280 -28.87 -2.29 -0.95
CA HIS A 280 -30.05 -2.81 -1.63
C HIS A 280 -31.09 -1.70 -1.74
N TRP A 281 -31.32 -1.22 -2.96
CA TRP A 281 -32.53 -0.44 -3.25
C TRP A 281 -33.69 -1.43 -3.43
N VAL A 282 -34.73 -1.28 -2.62
CA VAL A 282 -36.02 -1.91 -2.88
C VAL A 282 -36.78 -0.93 -3.76
N ASP A 283 -36.99 -1.30 -5.02
CA ASP A 283 -37.93 -0.63 -5.94
C ASP A 283 -39.37 -0.95 -5.51
#